data_AF-A0A964KRP4-F1
#
_entry.id   AF-A0A964KRP4-F1
#
_cell.length_a   1.000
_cell.length_b   1.000
_cell.length_c   1.000
_cell.angle_alpha   90.00
_cell.angle_beta   90.00
_cell.angle_gamma   90.00
#
_symmetry.space_group_name_H-M   'P 1'
#
loop_
_entity.id
_entity.type
_entity.pdbx_description
1 polymer ?
#
loop_
_entity_poly.entity_id
_entity_poly.type
_entity_poly.pdbx_seq_one_letter_code
_entity_poly.pdbx_strand_id
1 'polypeptide(L)'
;MSPGRARRRRRAHRQRRRPPLLCARYRSVRWHWLCRSPHRPAGFRHPHFDGARQRVRDLPGGCRGHRAGRTVRRDPARSGARSPPVSASPTAALPVLRIVGPPGSGKTLLITALTEALRERGHFIALCAPRGDASTVLTLSSGARVSIERAPDLDALRSLVRSLDPRAALLLAEGVEAAGVPAIELVPDASARPLTASDDLVATIISGEVVRAFGVSGPSPVATLAATIEARLLRGEPAPGRASHRAGFISRLFGHGG
;
A
#
# COMPACT_ATOMS: atom_id res chain seq x y z
N MET A 1 7.33 65.39 43.22
CA MET A 1 7.90 65.59 41.87
C MET A 1 8.47 64.25 41.41
N SER A 2 8.00 63.77 40.27
CA SER A 2 7.91 62.34 39.94
C SER A 2 9.21 61.70 39.41
N PRO A 3 9.52 60.45 39.79
CA PRO A 3 10.69 59.73 39.31
C PRO A 3 10.43 58.84 38.09
N GLY A 4 11.48 58.70 37.28
CA GLY A 4 11.92 57.55 36.48
C GLY A 4 10.92 56.55 35.90
N ARG A 5 10.68 56.63 34.58
CA ARG A 5 10.10 55.52 33.80
C ARG A 5 11.19 54.72 33.08
N ALA A 6 11.54 53.57 33.66
CA ALA A 6 12.37 52.54 33.04
C ALA A 6 11.62 51.83 31.90
N ARG A 7 12.14 51.93 30.67
CA ARG A 7 11.63 51.20 29.49
C ARG A 7 12.04 49.73 29.55
N ARG A 8 11.14 48.86 30.02
CA ARG A 8 11.25 47.39 29.85
C ARG A 8 10.97 47.00 28.39
N ARG A 9 12.00 46.61 27.65
CA ARG A 9 11.90 45.93 26.35
C ARG A 9 11.34 44.52 26.55
N ARG A 10 10.07 44.29 26.21
CA ARG A 10 9.52 42.94 26.04
C ARG A 10 9.95 42.40 24.66
N ARG A 11 10.99 41.56 24.63
CA ARG A 11 11.31 40.72 23.48
C ARG A 11 10.27 39.60 23.39
N ALA A 12 9.34 39.71 22.43
CA ALA A 12 8.46 38.62 22.06
C ALA A 12 9.27 37.55 21.32
N HIS A 13 9.56 36.44 22.00
CA HIS A 13 10.11 35.22 21.39
C HIS A 13 9.00 34.58 20.52
N ARG A 14 8.90 35.01 19.26
CA ARG A 14 8.11 34.31 18.23
C ARG A 14 8.86 33.03 17.85
N GLN A 15 8.65 31.97 18.62
CA GLN A 15 9.02 30.61 18.22
C GLN A 15 8.22 30.26 16.96
N ARG A 16 8.84 30.43 15.78
CA ARG A 16 8.38 29.82 14.55
C ARG A 16 8.55 28.30 14.71
N ARG A 17 7.50 27.61 15.18
CA ARG A 17 7.38 26.16 15.06
C ARG A 17 7.36 25.84 13.57
N ARG A 18 8.51 25.43 13.03
CA ARG A 18 8.58 24.80 11.70
C ARG A 18 7.85 23.46 11.81
N PRO A 19 6.90 23.13 10.90
CA PRO A 19 6.35 21.79 10.84
C PRO A 19 7.49 20.79 10.56
N PRO A 20 7.43 19.57 11.13
CA PRO A 20 8.43 18.55 10.86
C PRO A 20 8.40 18.19 9.37
N LEU A 21 9.53 18.39 8.70
CA LEU A 21 9.78 17.94 7.33
C LEU A 21 9.83 16.40 7.32
N LEU A 22 8.67 15.77 7.17
CA LEU A 22 8.52 14.32 6.98
C LEU A 22 8.38 13.91 5.50
N CYS A 23 8.79 14.76 4.55
CA CYS A 23 8.68 14.46 3.10
C CYS A 23 9.99 14.13 2.38
N ALA A 24 11.15 14.14 3.03
CA ALA A 24 12.42 14.00 2.32
C ALA A 24 13.03 12.59 2.45
N ARG A 25 12.34 11.55 1.96
CA ARG A 25 12.99 10.25 1.66
C ARG A 25 12.22 9.32 0.70
N TYR A 26 11.52 9.84 -0.29
CA TYR A 26 11.14 9.05 -1.47
C TYR A 26 12.33 8.97 -2.44
N ARG A 27 13.27 8.07 -2.17
CA ARG A 27 14.28 7.68 -3.17
C ARG A 27 13.63 6.67 -4.10
N SER A 28 13.15 7.17 -5.24
CA SER A 28 13.15 6.49 -6.55
C SER A 28 13.25 4.96 -6.49
N VAL A 29 12.15 4.29 -6.12
CA VAL A 29 11.97 2.87 -6.44
C VAL A 29 11.69 2.82 -7.93
N ARG A 30 12.58 2.15 -8.67
CA ARG A 30 12.55 2.07 -10.13
C ARG A 30 11.38 1.16 -10.54
N TRP A 31 10.27 1.78 -10.94
CA TRP A 31 9.05 1.15 -11.45
C TRP A 31 9.29 0.46 -12.82
N HIS A 32 10.01 -0.66 -12.84
CA HIS A 32 10.30 -1.42 -14.07
C HIS A 32 9.50 -2.72 -14.22
N TRP A 33 8.57 -2.98 -13.31
CA TRP A 33 7.78 -4.20 -13.31
C TRP A 33 6.30 -3.84 -13.23
N LEU A 34 5.61 -3.65 -14.37
CA LEU A 34 4.14 -3.82 -14.53
C LEU A 34 3.58 -3.43 -15.92
N CYS A 35 4.31 -3.66 -17.01
CA CYS A 35 3.76 -3.57 -18.38
C CYS A 35 3.84 -4.90 -19.13
N ARG A 36 3.09 -5.90 -18.69
CA ARG A 36 2.65 -7.03 -19.53
C ARG A 36 1.28 -7.52 -19.08
N SER A 37 0.23 -6.81 -19.53
CA SER A 37 -1.11 -7.37 -19.59
C SER A 37 -1.26 -8.17 -20.90
N PRO A 38 -1.81 -9.40 -20.87
CA PRO A 38 -2.10 -10.17 -22.07
C PRO A 38 -3.55 -9.90 -22.48
N HIS A 39 -3.81 -8.80 -23.17
CA HIS A 39 -4.99 -8.70 -24.03
C HIS A 39 -4.50 -8.36 -25.44
N ARG A 40 -4.24 -9.41 -26.23
CA ARG A 40 -4.10 -9.30 -27.68
C ARG A 40 -5.52 -9.30 -28.28
N PRO A 41 -5.90 -8.31 -29.11
CA PRO A 41 -7.06 -8.48 -29.98
C PRO A 41 -6.76 -9.58 -31.01
N ALA A 42 -7.76 -10.39 -31.33
CA ALA A 42 -7.68 -11.42 -32.36
C ALA A 42 -7.30 -10.78 -33.70
N GLY A 43 -6.18 -11.19 -34.30
CA GLY A 43 -5.80 -10.75 -35.65
C GLY A 43 -4.31 -10.63 -35.99
N PHE A 44 -3.37 -10.93 -35.08
CA PHE A 44 -1.94 -10.76 -35.40
C PHE A 44 -1.29 -12.07 -35.88
N ARG A 45 -0.96 -12.15 -37.18
CA ARG A 45 -0.17 -13.24 -37.77
C ARG A 45 1.29 -13.16 -37.28
N HIS A 46 1.84 -14.29 -36.85
CA HIS A 46 3.22 -14.44 -36.40
C HIS A 46 4.20 -14.34 -37.58
N PRO A 47 5.31 -13.58 -37.46
CA PRO A 47 6.50 -13.89 -38.23
C PRO A 47 7.25 -15.07 -37.58
N HIS A 48 7.69 -15.99 -38.44
CA HIS A 48 8.64 -17.06 -38.14
C HIS A 48 9.87 -16.48 -37.41
N PHE A 49 10.22 -17.02 -36.24
CA PHE A 49 11.45 -16.68 -35.54
C PHE A 49 12.41 -17.86 -35.65
N ASP A 50 13.45 -17.68 -36.46
CA ASP A 50 14.49 -18.65 -36.71
C ASP A 50 15.54 -18.61 -35.59
N GLY A 51 16.04 -19.79 -35.20
CA GLY A 51 16.91 -19.97 -34.05
C GLY A 51 18.33 -19.47 -34.28
N ALA A 52 18.79 -18.53 -33.46
CA ALA A 52 20.20 -18.12 -33.42
C ALA A 52 20.81 -18.40 -32.04
N ARG A 53 21.77 -19.34 -32.04
CA ARG A 53 22.65 -19.73 -30.93
C ARG A 53 23.40 -18.51 -30.37
N GLN A 54 23.27 -18.24 -29.06
CA GLN A 54 24.14 -17.28 -28.38
C GLN A 54 25.40 -17.97 -27.86
N ARG A 55 26.54 -17.63 -28.47
CA ARG A 55 27.89 -17.93 -27.96
C ARG A 55 28.24 -16.93 -26.86
N VAL A 56 28.64 -17.44 -25.71
CA VAL A 56 29.29 -16.68 -24.64
C VAL A 56 30.65 -16.22 -25.17
N ARG A 57 30.89 -14.91 -25.21
CA ARG A 57 32.21 -14.31 -25.39
C ARG A 57 32.60 -13.61 -24.10
N ASP A 58 33.79 -13.96 -23.64
CA ASP A 58 34.53 -13.33 -22.56
C ASP A 58 34.78 -11.83 -22.84
N LEU A 59 34.70 -11.02 -21.79
CA LEU A 59 35.24 -9.66 -21.77
C LEU A 59 36.19 -9.53 -20.57
N PRO A 60 37.48 -9.19 -20.80
CA PRO A 60 38.36 -8.69 -19.76
C PRO A 60 38.29 -7.16 -19.72
N GLY A 61 38.58 -6.55 -18.56
CA GLY A 61 38.89 -5.12 -18.50
C GLY A 61 38.43 -4.45 -17.22
N GLY A 62 39.38 -4.22 -16.33
CA GLY A 62 39.13 -3.60 -15.04
C GLY A 62 38.92 -2.09 -15.09
N CYS A 63 38.37 -1.56 -14.00
CA CYS A 63 38.50 -0.18 -13.59
C CYS A 63 38.66 -0.15 -12.06
N ARG A 64 39.91 -0.05 -11.59
CA ARG A 64 40.24 0.31 -10.21
C ARG A 64 39.92 1.79 -10.02
N GLY A 65 38.83 2.08 -9.31
CA GLY A 65 38.46 3.43 -8.88
C GLY A 65 38.64 3.57 -7.37
N HIS A 66 39.60 4.41 -6.97
CA HIS A 66 39.91 4.77 -5.58
C HIS A 66 38.68 5.26 -4.81
N ARG A 67 38.34 4.55 -3.73
CA ARG A 67 37.28 4.93 -2.80
C ARG A 67 37.88 5.76 -1.66
N ALA A 68 37.77 7.08 -1.76
CA ALA A 68 38.10 8.00 -0.67
C ALA A 68 37.21 7.69 0.55
N GLY A 69 37.83 7.32 1.67
CA GLY A 69 37.18 7.02 2.92
C GLY A 69 36.49 8.25 3.51
N ARG A 70 35.16 8.34 3.33
CA ARG A 70 34.31 9.17 4.19
C ARG A 70 33.94 8.35 5.42
N THR A 71 34.64 8.62 6.51
CA THR A 71 34.25 8.21 7.87
C THR A 71 32.97 8.96 8.26
N VAL A 72 31.82 8.35 7.96
CA VAL A 72 30.54 8.78 8.51
C VAL A 72 30.56 8.45 10.00
N ARG A 73 30.85 9.45 10.84
CA ARG A 73 30.57 9.40 12.28
C ARG A 73 29.08 9.06 12.46
N ARG A 74 28.81 7.80 12.81
CA ARG A 74 27.48 7.35 13.24
C ARG A 74 27.26 7.90 14.65
N ASP A 75 26.31 8.81 14.79
CA ASP A 75 25.78 9.23 16.10
C ASP A 75 25.09 8.02 16.77
N PRO A 76 25.59 7.53 17.92
CA PRO A 76 25.00 6.38 18.62
C PRO A 76 23.72 6.74 19.40
N ALA A 77 23.27 7.99 19.39
CA ALA A 77 22.22 8.48 20.29
C ALA A 77 20.77 8.46 19.73
N ARG A 78 20.52 7.86 18.56
CA ARG A 78 19.16 7.71 17.99
C ARG A 78 18.72 6.25 17.90
N SER A 79 18.95 5.48 18.97
CA SER A 79 18.21 4.24 19.20
C SER A 79 16.83 4.63 19.74
N GLY A 80 15.95 5.07 18.84
CA GLY A 80 14.55 5.30 19.17
C GLY A 80 13.96 3.99 19.67
N ALA A 81 13.38 4.02 20.87
CA ALA A 81 12.67 2.92 21.49
C ALA A 81 11.73 2.25 20.47
N ARG A 82 12.16 1.10 19.93
CA ARG A 82 11.24 0.21 19.23
C ARG A 82 10.26 -0.26 20.29
N SER A 83 9.02 0.18 20.18
CA SER A 83 7.93 -0.41 20.94
C SER A 83 8.01 -1.93 20.80
N PRO A 84 7.89 -2.70 21.91
CA PRO A 84 7.89 -4.15 21.83
C PRO A 84 6.82 -4.61 20.84
N PRO A 85 7.07 -5.67 20.06
CA PRO A 85 6.05 -6.23 19.18
C PRO A 85 4.82 -6.56 20.02
N VAL A 86 3.68 -5.98 19.67
CA VAL A 86 2.40 -6.28 20.30
C VAL A 86 2.19 -7.79 20.18
N SER A 87 2.18 -8.50 21.31
CA SER A 87 1.92 -9.93 21.37
C SER A 87 0.49 -10.18 20.89
N ALA A 88 0.34 -10.50 19.61
CA ALA A 88 -0.95 -10.90 19.06
C ALA A 88 -1.37 -12.22 19.70
N SER A 89 -2.59 -12.28 20.23
CA SER A 89 -3.18 -13.52 20.71
C SER A 89 -3.17 -14.56 19.57
N PRO A 90 -2.57 -15.74 19.77
CA PRO A 90 -2.30 -16.72 18.71
C PRO A 90 -3.55 -17.35 18.09
N THR A 91 -4.73 -17.07 18.62
CA THR A 91 -6.02 -17.64 18.19
C THR A 91 -6.84 -16.71 17.29
N ALA A 92 -6.45 -15.46 17.10
CA ALA A 92 -7.19 -14.56 16.23
C ALA A 92 -7.00 -14.95 14.75
N ALA A 93 -8.11 -15.30 14.07
CA ALA A 93 -8.12 -15.59 12.65
C ALA A 93 -7.45 -14.46 11.86
N LEU A 94 -6.69 -14.78 10.81
CA LEU A 94 -6.03 -13.80 9.97
C LEU A 94 -7.07 -12.84 9.36
N PRO A 95 -7.01 -11.53 9.65
CA PRO A 95 -7.91 -10.55 9.04
C PRO A 95 -7.78 -10.58 7.51
N VAL A 96 -8.92 -10.47 6.82
CA VAL A 96 -8.98 -10.43 5.36
C VAL A 96 -9.63 -9.13 4.93
N LEU A 97 -9.02 -8.46 3.96
CA LEU A 97 -9.56 -7.28 3.30
C LEU A 97 -9.72 -7.57 1.81
N ARG A 98 -10.96 -7.50 1.32
CA ARG A 98 -11.27 -7.67 -0.10
C ARG A 98 -11.00 -6.38 -0.87
N ILE A 99 -10.53 -6.51 -2.10
CA ILE A 99 -10.38 -5.39 -3.04
C ILE A 99 -11.20 -5.71 -4.28
N VAL A 100 -12.30 -4.96 -4.44
CA VAL A 100 -13.35 -5.19 -5.44
C VAL A 100 -13.36 -4.01 -6.40
N GLY A 101 -13.74 -4.26 -7.65
CA GLY A 101 -13.95 -3.22 -8.65
C GLY A 101 -13.86 -3.75 -10.08
N PRO A 102 -14.28 -2.95 -11.07
CA PRO A 102 -14.30 -3.38 -12.46
C PRO A 102 -12.88 -3.67 -13.00
N PRO A 103 -12.74 -4.42 -14.10
CA PRO A 103 -11.46 -4.57 -14.77
C PRO A 103 -10.92 -3.21 -15.19
N GLY A 104 -9.60 -3.00 -15.07
CA GLY A 104 -8.96 -1.73 -15.44
C GLY A 104 -9.13 -0.57 -14.44
N SER A 105 -9.81 -0.76 -13.30
CA SER A 105 -10.03 0.30 -12.30
C SER A 105 -8.78 0.75 -11.53
N GLY A 106 -7.63 0.09 -11.73
CA GLY A 106 -6.41 0.38 -10.99
C GLY A 106 -6.26 -0.41 -9.67
N LYS A 107 -7.00 -1.53 -9.49
CA LYS A 107 -6.86 -2.43 -8.32
C LYS A 107 -5.41 -2.78 -8.03
N THR A 108 -4.66 -3.22 -9.03
CA THR A 108 -3.25 -3.60 -8.87
C THR A 108 -2.40 -2.44 -8.35
N LEU A 109 -2.60 -1.22 -8.87
CA LEU A 109 -1.88 -0.03 -8.42
C LEU A 109 -2.21 0.31 -6.96
N LEU A 110 -3.50 0.24 -6.60
CA LEU A 110 -3.94 0.42 -5.22
C LEU A 110 -3.35 -0.64 -4.28
N ILE A 111 -3.40 -1.92 -4.67
CA ILE A 111 -2.85 -3.05 -3.90
C ILE A 111 -1.37 -2.83 -3.63
N THR A 112 -0.59 -2.48 -4.66
CA THR A 112 0.86 -2.23 -4.53
C THR A 112 1.12 -1.11 -3.54
N ALA A 113 0.48 0.05 -3.72
CA ALA A 113 0.71 1.19 -2.85
C ALA A 113 0.23 0.95 -1.42
N LEU A 114 -0.89 0.24 -1.25
CA LEU A 114 -1.40 -0.11 0.07
C LEU A 114 -0.45 -1.08 0.78
N THR A 115 0.09 -2.07 0.05
CA THR A 115 1.09 -3.00 0.56
C THR A 115 2.34 -2.26 1.02
N GLU A 116 2.83 -1.30 0.24
CA GLU A 116 3.97 -0.45 0.61
C GLU A 116 3.67 0.38 1.86
N ALA A 117 2.52 1.08 1.89
CA ALA A 117 2.13 1.91 3.03
C ALA A 117 1.96 1.11 4.33
N LEU A 118 1.40 -0.10 4.27
CA LEU A 118 1.28 -0.98 5.44
C LEU A 118 2.62 -1.59 5.86
N ARG A 119 3.50 -1.88 4.90
CA ARG A 119 4.86 -2.35 5.18
C ARG A 119 5.70 -1.28 5.88
N GLU A 120 5.57 -0.02 5.47
CA GLU A 120 6.23 1.12 6.14
C GLU A 120 5.79 1.27 7.60
N ARG A 121 4.56 0.84 7.92
CA ARG A 121 4.03 0.76 9.29
C ARG A 121 4.44 -0.49 10.06
N GLY A 122 5.19 -1.40 9.43
CA GLY A 122 5.70 -2.62 10.05
C GLY A 122 4.78 -3.83 9.96
N HIS A 123 3.75 -3.79 9.12
CA HIS A 123 2.86 -4.95 8.91
C HIS A 123 3.37 -5.87 7.80
N PHE A 124 3.21 -7.18 8.02
CA PHE A 124 3.44 -8.20 7.00
C PHE A 124 2.10 -8.48 6.32
N ILE A 125 2.06 -8.28 5.01
CA ILE A 125 0.87 -8.42 4.19
C ILE A 125 1.04 -9.62 3.26
N ALA A 126 0.03 -10.47 3.19
CA ALA A 126 -0.11 -11.45 2.14
C ALA A 126 -1.12 -10.94 1.10
N LEU A 127 -0.88 -11.26 -0.16
CA LEU A 127 -1.78 -10.95 -1.27
C LEU A 127 -2.28 -12.24 -1.89
N CYS A 128 -3.57 -12.28 -2.18
CA CYS A 128 -4.23 -13.33 -2.95
C CYS A 128 -4.90 -12.68 -4.16
N ALA A 129 -4.65 -13.22 -5.35
CA ALA A 129 -5.32 -12.78 -6.57
C ALA A 129 -5.65 -13.99 -7.46
N PRO A 130 -6.86 -14.03 -8.08
CA PRO A 130 -7.21 -15.04 -9.05
C PRO A 130 -6.40 -14.85 -10.33
N ARG A 131 -6.21 -15.95 -11.05
CA ARG A 131 -5.63 -16.01 -12.38
C ARG A 131 -6.69 -16.49 -13.36
N GLY A 132 -6.51 -16.17 -14.65
CA GLY A 132 -7.50 -16.48 -15.70
C GLY A 132 -7.77 -17.97 -15.94
N ASP A 133 -6.98 -18.87 -15.36
CA ASP A 133 -7.09 -20.34 -15.44
C ASP A 133 -7.76 -20.96 -14.19
N ALA A 134 -8.52 -20.17 -13.42
CA ALA A 134 -9.11 -20.53 -12.12
C ALA A 134 -8.09 -20.84 -11.00
N SER A 135 -6.80 -20.73 -11.29
CA SER A 135 -5.77 -20.81 -10.25
C SER A 135 -5.71 -19.53 -9.42
N THR A 136 -5.23 -19.64 -8.20
CA THR A 136 -5.04 -18.52 -7.28
C THR A 136 -3.56 -18.35 -6.98
N VAL A 137 -3.05 -17.12 -7.08
CA VAL A 137 -1.66 -16.81 -6.75
C VAL A 137 -1.62 -16.11 -5.40
N LEU A 138 -0.87 -16.69 -4.47
CA LEU A 138 -0.49 -16.06 -3.22
C LEU A 138 0.89 -15.42 -3.34
N THR A 139 1.01 -14.17 -2.92
CA THR A 139 2.29 -13.48 -2.76
C THR A 139 2.47 -13.11 -1.29
N LEU A 140 3.54 -13.63 -0.67
CA LEU A 140 3.83 -13.41 0.74
C LEU A 140 4.76 -12.20 0.94
N SER A 141 4.83 -11.70 2.17
CA SER A 141 5.75 -10.59 2.50
C SER A 141 7.23 -10.93 2.34
N SER A 142 7.57 -12.21 2.38
CA SER A 142 8.92 -12.71 2.06
C SER A 142 9.28 -12.57 0.57
N GLY A 143 8.30 -12.28 -0.29
CA GLY A 143 8.44 -12.32 -1.75
C GLY A 143 8.20 -13.70 -2.35
N ALA A 144 7.97 -14.73 -1.52
CA ALA A 144 7.60 -16.06 -1.99
C ALA A 144 6.25 -16.02 -2.71
N ARG A 145 6.12 -16.85 -3.74
CA ARG A 145 4.91 -17.00 -4.55
C ARG A 145 4.45 -18.44 -4.53
N VAL A 146 3.17 -18.65 -4.25
CA VAL A 146 2.54 -19.97 -4.26
C VAL A 146 1.36 -19.92 -5.22
N SER A 147 1.31 -20.88 -6.14
CA SER A 147 0.17 -21.05 -7.05
C SER A 147 -0.68 -22.20 -6.55
N ILE A 148 -1.99 -22.00 -6.52
CA ILE A 148 -2.98 -22.98 -6.09
C ILE A 148 -3.87 -23.26 -7.30
N GLU A 149 -4.00 -24.53 -7.69
CA GLU A 149 -4.68 -24.92 -8.94
C GLU A 149 -6.19 -24.58 -8.95
N ARG A 150 -6.80 -24.41 -7.78
CA ARG A 150 -8.21 -24.06 -7.61
C ARG A 150 -8.34 -22.88 -6.66
N ALA A 151 -9.43 -22.12 -6.78
CA ALA A 151 -9.79 -21.10 -5.79
C ALA A 151 -10.15 -21.76 -4.45
N PRO A 152 -9.32 -21.59 -3.40
CA PRO A 152 -9.69 -22.03 -2.06
C PRO A 152 -10.75 -21.10 -1.46
N ASP A 153 -11.57 -21.62 -0.57
CA ASP A 153 -12.45 -20.78 0.25
C ASP A 153 -11.63 -19.88 1.20
N LEU A 154 -12.31 -18.92 1.82
CA LEU A 154 -11.65 -17.89 2.62
C LEU A 154 -10.97 -18.45 3.88
N ASP A 155 -11.51 -19.50 4.48
CA ASP A 155 -10.95 -20.08 5.71
C ASP A 155 -9.74 -20.97 5.39
N ALA A 156 -9.78 -21.68 4.27
CA ALA A 156 -8.64 -22.38 3.69
C ALA A 156 -7.51 -21.38 3.32
N LEU A 157 -7.85 -20.22 2.73
CA LEU A 157 -6.87 -19.15 2.46
C LEU A 157 -6.21 -18.64 3.73
N ARG A 158 -6.99 -18.32 4.76
CA ARG A 158 -6.47 -17.85 6.06
C ARG A 158 -5.52 -18.86 6.67
N SER A 159 -5.92 -20.12 6.70
CA SER A 159 -5.14 -21.22 7.27
C SER A 159 -3.84 -21.45 6.51
N LEU A 160 -3.89 -21.44 5.17
CA LEU A 160 -2.73 -21.60 4.30
C LEU A 160 -1.76 -20.43 4.44
N VAL A 161 -2.24 -19.18 4.46
CA VAL A 161 -1.36 -18.02 4.65
C VAL A 161 -0.72 -18.05 6.03
N ARG A 162 -1.45 -18.45 7.08
CA ARG A 162 -0.89 -18.58 8.43
C ARG A 162 0.17 -19.67 8.54
N SER A 163 0.03 -20.78 7.82
CA SER A 163 1.04 -21.85 7.83
C SER A 163 2.31 -21.44 7.05
N LEU A 164 2.16 -20.69 5.97
CA LEU A 164 3.28 -20.24 5.13
C LEU A 164 4.00 -19.00 5.70
N ASP A 165 3.25 -18.04 6.24
CA ASP A 165 3.76 -16.80 6.83
C ASP A 165 3.01 -16.50 8.15
N PRO A 166 3.46 -17.09 9.28
CA PRO A 166 2.84 -16.84 10.59
C PRO A 166 2.84 -15.36 11.01
N ARG A 167 3.72 -14.55 10.42
CA ARG A 167 3.88 -13.12 10.74
C ARG A 167 2.87 -12.25 10.01
N ALA A 168 2.18 -12.79 9.00
CA ALA A 168 1.16 -12.06 8.25
C ALA A 168 0.13 -11.45 9.21
N ALA A 169 -0.07 -10.14 9.09
CA ALA A 169 -1.02 -9.37 9.87
C ALA A 169 -2.35 -9.18 9.11
N LEU A 170 -2.31 -9.24 7.77
CA LEU A 170 -3.46 -9.01 6.90
C LEU A 170 -3.31 -9.81 5.61
N LEU A 171 -4.41 -10.38 5.13
CA LEU A 171 -4.55 -10.90 3.77
C LEU A 171 -5.35 -9.90 2.91
N LEU A 172 -4.72 -9.38 1.86
CA LEU A 172 -5.41 -8.65 0.80
C LEU A 172 -5.92 -9.65 -0.24
N ALA A 173 -7.22 -9.68 -0.48
CA ALA A 173 -7.86 -10.62 -1.39
C ALA A 173 -8.49 -9.87 -2.58
N GLU A 174 -7.88 -9.97 -3.76
CA GLU A 174 -8.47 -9.49 -5.00
C GLU A 174 -9.45 -10.54 -5.54
N GLY A 175 -10.61 -10.12 -6.07
CA GLY A 175 -11.53 -11.01 -6.78
C GLY A 175 -12.24 -12.08 -5.94
N VAL A 176 -12.12 -12.02 -4.61
CA VAL A 176 -12.87 -12.89 -3.69
C VAL A 176 -14.21 -12.24 -3.36
N GLU A 177 -15.29 -12.97 -3.59
CA GLU A 177 -16.65 -12.57 -3.22
C GLU A 177 -17.06 -13.30 -1.94
N ALA A 178 -17.20 -12.55 -0.84
CA ALA A 178 -17.63 -13.10 0.44
C ALA A 178 -18.37 -12.02 1.25
N ALA A 179 -19.60 -12.31 1.66
CA ALA A 179 -20.38 -11.43 2.52
C ALA A 179 -19.84 -11.45 3.96
N GLY A 180 -20.02 -10.36 4.70
CA GLY A 180 -19.51 -10.24 6.08
C GLY A 180 -18.01 -9.99 6.15
N VAL A 181 -17.34 -9.78 5.00
CA VAL A 181 -15.89 -9.60 4.93
C VAL A 181 -15.58 -8.18 4.49
N PRO A 182 -14.76 -7.43 5.26
CA PRO A 182 -14.38 -6.06 4.96
C PRO A 182 -13.85 -5.90 3.52
N ALA A 183 -14.26 -4.84 2.83
CA ALA A 183 -13.85 -4.58 1.45
C ALA A 183 -13.53 -3.11 1.18
N ILE A 184 -12.59 -2.90 0.26
CA ILE A 184 -12.43 -1.66 -0.48
C ILE A 184 -13.02 -1.87 -1.86
N GLU A 185 -13.91 -0.99 -2.28
CA GLU A 185 -14.52 -1.04 -3.59
C GLU A 185 -14.10 0.13 -4.47
N LEU A 186 -13.56 -0.17 -5.64
CA LEU A 186 -13.28 0.81 -6.68
C LEU A 186 -14.51 0.95 -7.58
N VAL A 187 -15.06 2.16 -7.64
CA VAL A 187 -16.21 2.51 -8.48
C VAL A 187 -15.74 3.36 -9.67
N PRO A 188 -16.42 3.33 -10.82
CA PRO A 188 -16.00 4.08 -12.01
C PRO A 188 -16.04 5.60 -11.80
N ASP A 189 -17.08 6.10 -11.13
CA ASP A 189 -17.32 7.52 -10.86
C ASP A 189 -18.04 7.72 -9.52
N ALA A 190 -18.24 8.99 -9.13
CA ALA A 190 -18.86 9.36 -7.86
C ALA A 190 -20.37 9.05 -7.77
N SER A 191 -21.03 8.83 -8.91
CA SER A 191 -22.47 8.53 -8.98
C SER A 191 -22.76 7.03 -8.93
N ALA A 192 -21.76 6.20 -9.24
CA ALA A 192 -21.88 4.76 -9.19
C ALA A 192 -22.10 4.26 -7.75
N ARG A 193 -23.12 3.42 -7.58
CA ARG A 193 -23.46 2.78 -6.30
C ARG A 193 -22.50 1.60 -6.05
N PRO A 194 -21.87 1.51 -4.87
CA PRO A 194 -21.11 0.32 -4.48
C PRO A 194 -22.00 -0.94 -4.50
N LEU A 195 -21.47 -2.03 -5.03
CA LEU A 195 -22.09 -3.35 -5.02
C LEU A 195 -21.92 -4.03 -3.66
N THR A 196 -20.86 -3.71 -2.93
CA THR A 196 -20.61 -4.23 -1.58
C THR A 196 -21.62 -3.66 -0.59
N ALA A 197 -22.17 -4.52 0.27
CA ALA A 197 -23.03 -4.10 1.37
C ALA A 197 -22.34 -3.06 2.26
N SER A 198 -23.08 -2.05 2.71
CA SER A 198 -22.49 -0.93 3.46
C SER A 198 -21.82 -1.35 4.77
N ASP A 199 -22.24 -2.47 5.37
CA ASP A 199 -21.62 -3.03 6.58
C ASP A 199 -20.27 -3.69 6.33
N ASP A 200 -20.05 -4.17 5.11
CA ASP A 200 -18.78 -4.76 4.68
C ASP A 200 -17.82 -3.71 4.13
N LEU A 201 -18.30 -2.49 3.85
CA LEU A 201 -17.53 -1.47 3.15
C LEU A 201 -16.58 -0.72 4.10
N VAL A 202 -15.27 -0.86 3.87
CA VAL A 202 -14.22 -0.06 4.52
C VAL A 202 -14.05 1.28 3.83
N ALA A 203 -14.06 1.27 2.50
CA ALA A 203 -13.88 2.46 1.68
C ALA A 203 -14.44 2.26 0.26
N THR A 204 -14.96 3.35 -0.32
CA THR A 204 -15.22 3.46 -1.75
C THR A 204 -14.22 4.42 -2.36
N ILE A 205 -13.62 4.03 -3.48
CA ILE A 205 -12.59 4.83 -4.18
C ILE A 205 -13.01 5.00 -5.64
N ILE A 206 -12.92 6.22 -6.15
CA ILE A 206 -13.19 6.48 -7.56
C ILE A 206 -11.96 6.05 -8.37
N SER A 207 -12.15 5.16 -9.34
CA SER A 207 -11.08 4.54 -10.13
C SER A 207 -10.18 5.57 -10.82
N GLY A 208 -10.79 6.62 -11.39
CA GLY A 208 -10.05 7.72 -12.01
C GLY A 208 -9.21 8.55 -11.04
N GLU A 209 -9.56 8.60 -9.75
CA GLU A 209 -8.78 9.30 -8.73
C GLU A 209 -7.53 8.52 -8.34
N VAL A 210 -7.59 7.19 -8.33
CA VAL A 210 -6.41 6.34 -8.07
C VAL A 210 -5.32 6.70 -9.06
N VAL A 211 -5.59 6.59 -10.35
CA VAL A 211 -4.60 6.85 -11.41
C VAL A 211 -4.06 8.28 -11.34
N ARG A 212 -4.93 9.28 -11.15
CA ARG A 212 -4.52 10.69 -11.04
C ARG A 212 -3.65 10.97 -9.81
N ALA A 213 -4.01 10.42 -8.66
CA ALA A 213 -3.29 10.63 -7.41
C ALA A 213 -1.84 10.14 -7.49
N PHE A 214 -1.60 9.00 -8.14
CA PHE A 214 -0.24 8.50 -8.36
C PHE A 214 0.59 9.36 -9.31
N GLY A 215 -0.05 10.07 -10.25
CA GLY A 215 0.64 10.97 -11.17
C GLY A 215 1.02 12.32 -10.55
N VAL A 216 0.19 12.86 -9.65
CA VAL A 216 0.29 14.27 -9.22
C VAL A 216 0.71 14.44 -7.76
N SER A 217 0.04 13.76 -6.83
CA SER A 217 0.09 14.08 -5.40
C SER A 217 0.93 13.09 -4.59
N GLY A 218 1.41 12.02 -5.23
CA GLY A 218 2.08 10.92 -4.55
C GLY A 218 1.12 10.12 -3.64
N PRO A 219 1.65 9.23 -2.78
CA PRO A 219 0.87 8.21 -2.07
C PRO A 219 0.08 8.73 -0.85
N SER A 220 -0.11 10.04 -0.69
CA SER A 220 -0.76 10.61 0.51
C SER A 220 -2.17 10.04 0.80
N PRO A 221 -3.08 9.90 -0.18
CA PRO A 221 -4.39 9.32 0.08
C PRO A 221 -4.34 7.85 0.50
N VAL A 222 -3.35 7.11 -0.02
CA VAL A 222 -3.10 5.72 0.36
C VAL A 222 -2.60 5.61 1.79
N ALA A 223 -1.79 6.57 2.26
CA ALA A 223 -1.33 6.60 3.64
C ALA A 223 -2.50 6.77 4.64
N THR A 224 -3.51 7.57 4.30
CA THR A 224 -4.73 7.69 5.11
C THR A 224 -5.56 6.40 5.08
N LEU A 225 -5.73 5.80 3.91
CA LEU A 225 -6.42 4.53 3.77
C LEU A 225 -5.75 3.42 4.59
N ALA A 226 -4.42 3.33 4.54
CA ALA A 226 -3.63 2.41 5.36
C ALA A 226 -3.83 2.66 6.86
N ALA A 227 -3.95 3.92 7.29
CA ALA A 227 -4.26 4.26 8.68
C ALA A 227 -5.64 3.72 9.11
N THR A 228 -6.65 3.90 8.26
CA THR A 228 -8.01 3.41 8.51
C THR A 228 -8.05 1.88 8.61
N ILE A 229 -7.32 1.19 7.73
CA ILE A 229 -7.22 -0.29 7.74
C ILE A 229 -6.54 -0.77 9.02
N GLU A 230 -5.43 -0.14 9.42
CA GLU A 230 -4.73 -0.50 10.65
C GLU A 230 -5.64 -0.32 11.87
N ALA A 231 -6.27 0.84 12.02
CA ALA A 231 -7.20 1.11 13.12
C ALA A 231 -8.33 0.08 13.18
N ARG A 232 -9.05 -0.13 12.07
CA ARG A 232 -10.23 -1.01 12.05
C ARG A 232 -9.88 -2.49 12.12
N LEU A 233 -9.00 -2.96 11.24
CA LEU A 233 -8.81 -4.40 11.03
C LEU A 233 -7.69 -4.99 11.88
N LEU A 234 -6.68 -4.19 12.23
CA LEU A 234 -5.51 -4.69 12.96
C LEU A 234 -5.58 -4.36 14.46
N ARG A 235 -6.22 -3.24 14.82
CA ARG A 235 -6.41 -2.84 16.23
C ARG A 235 -7.83 -3.10 16.76
N GLY A 236 -8.76 -3.50 15.89
CA GLY A 236 -10.14 -3.75 16.27
C GLY A 236 -10.90 -2.50 16.70
N GLU A 237 -10.45 -1.31 16.29
CA GLU A 237 -11.19 -0.08 16.58
C GLU A 237 -12.54 -0.14 15.87
N PRO A 238 -13.64 0.16 16.56
CA PRO A 238 -14.96 0.14 15.95
C PRO A 238 -14.97 1.09 14.76
N ALA A 239 -15.77 0.74 13.75
CA ALA A 239 -16.16 1.69 12.74
C ALA A 239 -16.57 3.01 13.42
N PRO A 240 -16.06 4.19 12.97
CA PRO A 240 -16.66 5.44 13.41
C PRO A 240 -18.17 5.28 13.18
N GLY A 241 -18.93 5.31 14.28
CA GLY A 241 -20.36 4.99 14.25
C GLY A 241 -21.01 5.78 13.13
N ARG A 242 -22.06 5.21 12.49
CA ARG A 242 -22.78 5.71 11.31
C ARG A 242 -23.41 7.12 11.51
N ALA A 243 -22.67 8.09 12.02
CA ALA A 243 -23.00 9.50 12.01
C ALA A 243 -22.95 9.95 10.55
N SER A 244 -24.06 9.71 9.85
CA SER A 244 -24.41 10.21 8.52
C SER A 244 -23.20 10.34 7.57
N HIS A 245 -22.69 9.20 7.09
CA HIS A 245 -21.73 9.18 5.99
C HIS A 245 -22.47 9.64 4.72
N ARG A 246 -22.60 10.96 4.53
CA ARG A 246 -22.70 11.54 3.18
C ARG A 246 -21.53 10.98 2.39
N ALA A 247 -21.78 10.47 1.20
CA ALA A 247 -20.86 9.74 0.32
C ALA A 247 -19.57 10.49 -0.13
N GLY A 248 -19.11 11.51 0.60
CA GLY A 248 -17.96 12.36 0.26
C GLY A 248 -16.75 12.25 1.20
N PHE A 249 -16.68 11.27 2.11
CA PHE A 249 -15.59 11.26 3.09
C PHE A 249 -14.21 10.98 2.46
N ILE A 250 -14.14 10.21 1.37
CA ILE A 250 -12.87 9.96 0.66
C ILE A 250 -12.65 10.93 -0.51
N SER A 251 -13.69 11.48 -1.14
CA SER A 251 -13.52 12.58 -2.11
C SER A 251 -12.80 13.80 -1.49
N ARG A 252 -12.85 13.96 -0.15
CA ARG A 252 -12.05 14.95 0.58
C ARG A 252 -10.57 14.57 0.74
N LEU A 253 -10.23 13.27 0.80
CA LEU A 253 -8.83 12.82 0.91
C LEU A 253 -8.05 13.04 -0.39
N PHE A 254 -8.74 13.04 -1.53
CA PHE A 254 -8.15 13.30 -2.83
C PHE A 254 -8.22 14.77 -3.27
N GLY A 255 -8.79 15.65 -2.44
CA GLY A 255 -8.74 17.11 -2.57
C GLY A 255 -9.18 17.67 -3.93
N HIS A 256 -10.40 18.19 -4.03
CA HIS A 256 -10.71 19.21 -5.04
C HIS A 256 -10.01 20.51 -4.65
N GLY A 257 -8.74 20.65 -5.02
CA GLY A 257 -8.10 21.95 -5.15
C GLY A 257 -8.60 22.57 -6.46
N GLY A 258 -9.70 23.31 -6.38
CA GLY A 258 -10.06 24.30 -7.40
C GLY A 258 -9.17 25.52 -7.32
#